data_AF-A0A7W1CE02-F1
#
_entry.id   AF-A0A7W1CE02-F1
#
_cell.length_a   1.000
_cell.length_b   1.000
_cell.length_c   1.000
_cell.angle_alpha   90.00
_cell.angle_beta   90.00
_cell.angle_gamma   90.00
#
_symmetry.space_group_name_H-M   'P 1'
#
loop_
_entity.id
_entity.type
_entity.pdbx_description
1 polymer ?
#
loop_
_entity_poly.entity_id
_entity_poly.type
_entity_poly.pdbx_seq_one_letter_code
_entity_poly.pdbx_strand_id
1 'polypeptide(L)'
;MKINSVYKNIILIFLGWTAFAFFFALQGYTGNLYLGQTNSFWSLVAVWLISGYAWLILMPVVLFISKRFTIQGEQIRQNLIIHLCAAIALSLIHLSLIVIFRHLFLLGIDAPFTFTETFQ
;
A
#
# COMPACT_ATOMS: atom_id res chain seq x y z
N MET A 1 -1.95 -32.48 -14.02
CA MET A 1 -0.91 -31.82 -13.20
C MET A 1 -1.59 -31.24 -11.95
N LYS A 2 -1.53 -31.92 -10.80
CA LYS A 2 -2.14 -31.42 -9.54
C LYS A 2 -1.27 -30.26 -9.04
N ILE A 3 -1.70 -29.02 -9.29
CA ILE A 3 -1.14 -27.85 -8.60
C ILE A 3 -1.37 -28.08 -7.11
N ASN A 4 -0.29 -28.15 -6.35
CA ASN A 4 -0.33 -28.27 -4.90
C ASN A 4 -1.13 -27.09 -4.32
N SER A 5 -2.02 -27.37 -3.35
CA SER A 5 -2.96 -26.38 -2.77
C SER A 5 -2.28 -25.06 -2.34
N VAL A 6 -1.04 -25.17 -1.86
CA VAL A 6 -0.20 -24.01 -1.47
C VAL A 6 0.09 -23.07 -2.64
N TYR A 7 0.51 -23.59 -3.80
CA TYR A 7 0.82 -22.76 -4.97
C TYR A 7 -0.43 -22.09 -5.53
N LYS A 8 -1.57 -22.77 -5.50
CA LYS A 8 -2.86 -22.17 -5.89
C LYS A 8 -3.15 -20.94 -5.02
N ASN A 9 -2.96 -21.04 -3.70
CA ASN A 9 -3.20 -19.93 -2.79
C ASN A 9 -2.23 -18.77 -3.03
N ILE A 10 -0.94 -19.05 -3.24
CA ILE A 10 0.06 -18.01 -3.56
C ILE A 10 -0.30 -17.28 -4.86
N ILE A 11 -0.68 -18.02 -5.90
CA ILE A 11 -1.09 -17.45 -7.20
C ILE A 11 -2.33 -16.57 -7.04
N LEU A 12 -3.32 -17.01 -6.26
CA LEU A 12 -4.52 -16.22 -5.99
C LEU A 12 -4.22 -14.94 -5.21
N ILE A 13 -3.32 -14.99 -4.22
CA ILE A 13 -2.87 -13.80 -3.49
C ILE A 13 -2.19 -12.83 -4.45
N PHE A 14 -1.28 -13.32 -5.29
CA PHE A 14 -0.58 -12.49 -6.25
C PHE A 14 -1.54 -11.83 -7.25
N LEU A 15 -2.44 -12.63 -7.85
CA LEU A 15 -3.47 -12.13 -8.78
C LEU A 15 -4.39 -11.12 -8.10
N GLY A 16 -4.78 -11.35 -6.85
CA GLY A 16 -5.61 -10.42 -6.08
C GLY A 16 -4.93 -9.06 -5.90
N TRP A 17 -3.65 -9.06 -5.52
CA TRP A 17 -2.86 -7.82 -5.38
C TRP A 17 -2.61 -7.13 -6.72
N THR A 18 -2.41 -7.88 -7.81
CA THR A 18 -2.31 -7.31 -9.15
C THR A 18 -3.63 -6.67 -9.59
N ALA A 19 -4.76 -7.35 -9.41
CA ALA A 19 -6.07 -6.81 -9.74
C ALA A 19 -6.40 -5.55 -8.93
N PHE A 20 -6.07 -5.55 -7.63
CA PHE A 20 -6.15 -4.38 -6.77
C PHE A 20 -5.35 -3.21 -7.36
N ALA A 21 -4.09 -3.43 -7.74
CA ALA A 21 -3.26 -2.37 -8.28
C ALA A 21 -3.80 -1.83 -9.62
N PHE A 22 -4.27 -2.69 -10.51
CA PHE A 22 -4.87 -2.28 -11.78
C PHE A 22 -6.15 -1.48 -11.59
N PHE A 23 -7.01 -1.89 -10.66
CA PHE A 23 -8.27 -1.18 -10.37
C PHE A 23 -8.00 0.26 -9.89
N PHE A 24 -7.10 0.42 -8.92
CA PHE A 24 -6.76 1.75 -8.39
C PHE A 24 -5.95 2.59 -9.38
N ALA A 25 -5.09 1.97 -10.20
CA ALA A 25 -4.40 2.67 -11.27
C ALA A 25 -5.39 3.18 -12.34
N LEU A 26 -6.40 2.39 -12.70
CA LEU A 26 -7.46 2.81 -13.62
C LEU A 26 -8.26 3.96 -13.04
N GLN A 27 -8.68 3.87 -11.77
CA GLN A 27 -9.38 4.96 -11.08
C GLN A 27 -8.53 6.24 -11.08
N GLY A 28 -7.26 6.15 -10.69
CA GLY A 28 -6.35 7.31 -10.69
C GLY A 28 -6.10 7.87 -12.09
N TYR A 29 -5.98 7.02 -13.10
CA TYR A 29 -5.77 7.44 -14.48
C TYR A 29 -6.99 8.18 -15.03
N THR A 30 -8.20 7.66 -14.80
CA THR A 30 -9.43 8.36 -15.19
C THR A 30 -9.55 9.71 -14.48
N GLY A 31 -9.23 9.79 -13.18
CA GLY A 31 -9.20 11.05 -12.44
C GLY A 31 -8.22 12.07 -13.05
N ASN A 32 -7.01 11.61 -13.42
CA ASN A 32 -6.01 12.46 -14.06
C ASN A 32 -6.46 12.96 -15.44
N LEU A 33 -7.14 12.12 -16.23
CA LEU A 33 -7.72 12.55 -17.51
C LEU A 33 -8.79 13.64 -17.33
N TYR A 34 -9.65 13.52 -16.30
CA TYR A 34 -10.63 14.57 -15.98
C TYR A 34 -9.98 15.89 -15.56
N LEU A 35 -8.81 15.82 -14.92
CA LEU A 35 -8.02 16.99 -14.50
C LEU A 35 -7.05 17.49 -15.59
N GLY A 36 -7.07 16.92 -16.79
CA GLY A 36 -6.18 17.29 -17.89
C GLY A 36 -4.71 16.89 -17.70
N GLN A 37 -4.40 16.04 -16.72
CA GLN A 37 -3.05 15.56 -16.45
C GLN A 37 -2.70 14.33 -17.30
N THR A 38 -1.54 14.35 -17.94
CA THR A 38 -1.05 13.28 -18.83
C THR A 38 -0.11 12.31 -18.13
N ASN A 39 -0.50 11.85 -16.94
CA ASN A 39 0.28 10.84 -16.22
C ASN A 39 0.23 9.48 -16.94
N SER A 40 1.37 8.82 -17.06
CA SER A 40 1.44 7.48 -17.66
C SER A 40 0.66 6.46 -16.83
N PHE A 41 -0.29 5.76 -17.46
CA PHE A 41 -1.06 4.68 -16.82
C PHE A 41 -0.14 3.62 -16.19
N TRP A 42 0.93 3.23 -16.88
CA TRP A 42 1.88 2.23 -16.40
C TRP A 42 2.64 2.66 -15.15
N SER A 43 2.87 3.97 -14.99
CA SER A 43 3.43 4.49 -13.76
C SER A 43 2.46 4.32 -12.59
N LEU A 44 1.18 4.66 -12.80
CA LEU A 44 0.17 4.48 -11.75
C LEU A 44 0.05 3.01 -11.34
N VAL A 45 0.07 2.09 -12.31
CA VAL A 45 0.10 0.64 -12.04
C VAL A 45 1.33 0.27 -11.21
N ALA A 46 2.51 0.76 -11.56
CA ALA A 46 3.74 0.50 -10.81
C ALA A 46 3.66 1.00 -9.37
N VAL A 47 3.18 2.23 -9.14
CA VAL A 47 2.99 2.81 -7.80
C VAL A 47 2.04 1.96 -6.97
N TRP A 48 0.91 1.55 -7.53
CA TRP A 48 -0.08 0.75 -6.80
C TRP A 48 0.39 -0.69 -6.55
N LEU A 49 1.15 -1.29 -7.47
CA LEU A 49 1.78 -2.59 -7.23
C LEU A 49 2.79 -2.51 -6.09
N ILE A 50 3.68 -1.52 -6.10
CA ILE A 50 4.67 -1.31 -5.04
C ILE A 50 3.97 -1.12 -3.70
N SER A 51 2.94 -0.28 -3.65
CA SER A 51 2.14 -0.04 -2.44
C SER A 51 1.51 -1.34 -1.92
N GLY A 52 0.92 -2.14 -2.79
CA GLY A 52 0.30 -3.42 -2.42
C GLY A 52 1.30 -4.46 -1.92
N TYR A 53 2.43 -4.64 -2.63
CA TYR A 53 3.46 -5.58 -2.19
C TYR A 53 4.19 -5.10 -0.92
N ALA A 54 4.39 -3.80 -0.75
CA ALA A 54 4.91 -3.24 0.51
C ALA A 54 3.97 -3.58 1.67
N TRP A 55 2.65 -3.52 1.45
CA TRP A 55 1.68 -3.92 2.45
C TRP A 55 1.72 -5.42 2.76
N LEU A 56 1.92 -6.25 1.75
CA LEU A 56 2.09 -7.70 1.90
C LEU A 56 3.28 -8.04 2.82
N ILE A 57 4.38 -7.28 2.72
CA ILE A 57 5.56 -7.42 3.59
C ILE A 57 5.28 -6.93 5.02
N LEU A 58 4.48 -5.87 5.19
CA LEU A 58 4.14 -5.30 6.50
C LEU A 58 3.05 -6.10 7.25
N MET A 59 2.18 -6.82 6.53
CA MET A 59 1.12 -7.66 7.10
C MET A 59 1.58 -8.61 8.22
N PRO A 60 2.67 -9.40 8.09
CA PRO A 60 3.13 -10.26 9.18
C PRO A 60 3.48 -9.47 10.45
N VAL A 61 4.04 -8.27 10.31
CA VAL A 61 4.35 -7.39 11.45
C VAL A 61 3.07 -6.90 12.12
N VAL A 62 2.08 -6.46 11.32
CA VAL A 62 0.75 -6.06 11.81
C VAL A 62 0.09 -7.20 12.57
N LEU A 63 0.06 -8.40 12.00
CA LEU A 63 -0.54 -9.58 12.62
C LEU A 63 0.19 -10.01 13.89
N PHE A 64 1.52 -9.89 13.91
CA PHE A 64 2.32 -10.18 15.10
C PHE A 64 2.00 -9.21 16.24
N ILE A 65 1.95 -7.91 15.98
CA ILE A 65 1.61 -6.87 16.97
C ILE A 65 0.16 -7.05 17.44
N SER A 66 -0.77 -7.29 16.52
CA SER A 66 -2.19 -7.55 16.83
C SER A 66 -2.38 -8.75 17.76
N LYS A 67 -1.66 -9.85 17.53
CA LYS A 67 -1.71 -11.03 18.39
C LYS A 67 -1.02 -10.81 19.74
N ARG A 68 0.13 -10.13 19.75
CA ARG A 68 0.91 -9.91 20.98
C ARG A 68 0.24 -8.94 21.93
N PHE A 69 -0.41 -7.90 21.41
CA PHE A 69 -1.08 -6.87 22.21
C PHE A 69 -2.58 -6.94 21.96
N THR A 70 -3.29 -7.83 22.63
CA THR A 70 -4.74 -7.94 22.44
C THR A 70 -5.46 -6.77 23.11
N ILE A 71 -6.43 -6.15 22.43
CA ILE A 71 -7.23 -5.01 22.94
C ILE A 71 -8.39 -5.52 23.83
N GLN A 72 -8.16 -6.57 24.62
CA GLN A 72 -9.14 -7.15 25.53
C GLN A 72 -8.46 -7.39 26.88
N GLY A 73 -9.17 -7.09 27.98
CA GLY A 73 -8.68 -7.30 29.35
C GLY A 73 -8.31 -6.02 30.11
N GLU A 74 -7.55 -6.16 31.20
CA GLU A 74 -7.27 -5.07 32.15
C GLU A 74 -6.35 -3.96 31.59
N GLN A 75 -5.61 -4.22 30.52
CA GLN A 75 -4.59 -3.31 29.97
C GLN A 75 -4.98 -2.66 28.63
N ILE A 76 -6.29 -2.52 28.36
CA ILE A 76 -6.80 -1.95 27.09
C ILE A 76 -6.15 -0.61 26.73
N ARG A 77 -6.01 0.31 27.70
CA ARG A 77 -5.44 1.64 27.44
C ARG A 77 -3.98 1.58 26.99
N GLN A 78 -3.16 0.75 27.63
CA GLN A 78 -1.75 0.59 27.26
C GLN A 78 -1.63 -0.09 25.89
N ASN A 79 -2.41 -1.15 25.66
CA ASN A 79 -2.40 -1.86 24.37
C ASN A 79 -2.90 -0.98 23.23
N LEU A 80 -3.88 -0.10 23.47
CA LEU A 80 -4.36 0.86 22.48
C LEU A 80 -3.28 1.87 22.10
N ILE A 81 -2.52 2.39 23.08
CA ILE A 81 -1.38 3.29 22.80
C ILE A 81 -0.32 2.57 21.96
N ILE A 82 -0.02 1.31 22.30
CA ILE A 82 0.94 0.50 21.53
C ILE A 82 0.46 0.30 20.09
N HIS A 83 -0.82 0.00 19.88
CA HIS A 83 -1.39 -0.11 18.53
C HIS A 83 -1.31 1.21 17.77
N LEU A 84 -1.59 2.33 18.43
CA LEU A 84 -1.51 3.65 17.80
C LEU A 84 -0.07 3.97 17.39
N CYS A 85 0.90 3.78 18.28
CA CYS A 85 2.32 3.97 17.97
C CYS A 85 2.80 3.04 16.87
N ALA A 86 2.39 1.77 16.90
CA ALA A 86 2.71 0.81 15.85
C ALA A 86 2.09 1.19 14.49
N ALA A 87 0.84 1.65 14.49
CA ALA A 87 0.15 2.11 13.27
C ALA A 87 0.86 3.33 12.67
N ILE A 88 1.28 4.28 13.50
CA ILE A 88 2.06 5.45 13.06
C ILE A 88 3.39 5.00 12.48
N ALA A 89 4.14 4.16 13.19
CA ALA A 89 5.44 3.67 12.73
C ALA A 89 5.32 2.89 11.41
N LEU A 90 4.34 1.99 11.29
CA LEU A 90 4.10 1.21 10.08
C LEU A 90 3.66 2.10 8.91
N SER A 91 2.81 3.10 9.16
CA SER A 91 2.41 4.06 8.12
C SER A 91 3.60 4.87 7.62
N LEU A 92 4.48 5.32 8.52
CA LEU A 92 5.71 6.03 8.15
C LEU A 92 6.65 5.13 7.33
N ILE A 93 6.81 3.87 7.72
CA ILE A 93 7.64 2.90 6.97
C ILE A 93 7.04 2.66 5.58
N HIS A 94 5.72 2.44 5.49
CA HIS A 94 5.03 2.22 4.22
C HIS A 94 5.16 3.42 3.29
N LEU A 95 4.94 4.64 3.82
CA LEU A 95 5.09 5.88 3.05
C LEU A 95 6.54 6.09 2.59
N SER A 96 7.50 5.84 3.47
CA SER A 96 8.93 5.95 3.14
C SER A 96 9.32 4.98 2.04
N LEU A 97 8.83 3.74 2.10
CA LEU A 97 9.04 2.75 1.04
C LEU A 97 8.48 3.27 -0.29
N ILE A 98 7.23 3.76 -0.32
CA ILE A 98 6.63 4.29 -1.55
C ILE A 98 7.44 5.46 -2.11
N VAL A 99 7.84 6.42 -1.26
CA VAL A 99 8.60 7.60 -1.68
C VAL A 99 9.96 7.20 -2.24
N ILE A 100 10.69 6.32 -1.54
CA ILE A 100 12.00 5.82 -1.98
C ILE A 100 11.86 5.07 -3.30
N PHE A 101 10.91 4.15 -3.42
CA PHE A 101 10.71 3.38 -4.64
C PHE A 101 10.30 4.27 -5.82
N ARG A 102 9.41 5.25 -5.59
CA ARG A 102 9.05 6.23 -6.62
C ARG A 102 10.28 7.01 -7.08
N HIS A 103 11.10 7.49 -6.14
CA HIS A 103 12.32 8.22 -6.49
C HIS A 103 13.36 7.35 -7.21
N LEU A 104 13.49 6.08 -6.84
CA LEU A 104 14.48 5.17 -7.44
C LEU A 104 14.05 4.62 -8.80
N PHE A 105 12.78 4.24 -8.96
CA PHE A 105 12.29 3.54 -10.15
C PHE A 105 11.51 4.42 -11.13
N LEU A 106 11.01 5.58 -10.70
CA LEU A 106 10.16 6.47 -11.50
C LEU A 106 10.77 7.88 -11.62
N LEU A 107 12.11 7.96 -11.73
CA LEU A 107 12.85 9.18 -12.07
C LEU A 107 12.21 9.82 -13.31
N GLY A 108 11.54 10.97 -13.14
CA GLY A 108 10.83 11.68 -14.22
C GLY A 108 9.35 11.95 -13.96
N ILE A 109 8.79 11.54 -12.81
CA ILE A 109 7.43 11.93 -12.39
C ILE A 109 7.56 12.99 -11.31
N ASP A 110 8.13 14.12 -11.67
CA ASP A 110 8.36 15.26 -10.77
C ASP A 110 7.14 16.16 -10.68
N ALA A 111 5.95 15.56 -10.47
CA ALA A 111 4.88 16.29 -9.81
C ALA A 111 5.07 16.10 -8.31
N PRO A 112 5.58 17.10 -7.56
CA PRO A 112 5.46 17.06 -6.11
C PRO A 112 3.98 16.86 -5.77
N PHE A 113 3.69 15.96 -4.83
CA PHE A 113 2.34 15.85 -4.31
C PHE A 113 2.10 17.12 -3.47
N THR A 114 1.55 18.15 -4.09
CA THR A 114 1.28 19.42 -3.42
C THR A 114 -0.16 19.41 -2.94
N PHE A 115 -0.36 19.30 -1.62
CA PHE A 115 -1.69 19.27 -0.99
C PHE A 115 -2.61 20.40 -1.46
N THR A 116 -2.03 21.56 -1.77
CA THR A 116 -2.75 22.76 -2.21
C THR A 116 -3.33 22.67 -3.62
N GLU A 117 -2.77 21.85 -4.51
CA GLU A 117 -3.25 21.73 -5.90
C GLU A 117 -4.45 20.80 -6.04
N THR A 118 -4.72 19.94 -5.04
CA THR A 118 -5.80 18.95 -5.09
C THR A 118 -7.16 19.49 -4.62
N PHE A 119 -7.18 20.61 -3.89
CA PHE A 119 -8.39 21.16 -3.25
C PHE A 119 -8.76 22.58 -3.74
N GLN A 120 -8.26 22.99 -4.92
CA GLN A 120 -8.76 24.16 -5.64
C GLN A 120 -9.81 23.74 -6.67
#